data_AF-A0A379B102-F1
#
_entry.id   AF-A0A379B102-F1
#
_cell.length_a   1.000
_cell.length_b   1.000
_cell.length_c   1.000
_cell.angle_alpha   90.00
_cell.angle_beta   90.00
_cell.angle_gamma   90.00
#
_symmetry.space_group_name_H-M   'P 1'
#
loop_
_entity.id
_entity.type
_entity.pdbx_description
1 polymer ?
#
loop_
_entity_poly.entity_id
_entity_poly.type
_entity_poly.pdbx_seq_one_letter_code
_entity_poly.pdbx_strand_id
1 'polypeptide(L)'
;MVRPLLNETFAGAADKGGYVLSVEDIVASIATLVELRNGHGEVDDIDHLGNRRVRSVGELTENQFRSGLARVERAVKERLNQAESET
;
A
#
# COMPACT_ATOMS: atom_id res chain seq x y z
N MET A 1 4.56 -5.58 0.59
CA MET A 1 4.18 -6.64 -0.38
C MET A 1 3.56 -6.09 -1.65
N VAL A 2 2.71 -5.06 -1.57
CA VAL A 2 2.10 -4.47 -2.78
C VAL A 2 3.13 -3.87 -3.75
N ARG A 3 4.14 -3.14 -3.25
CA ARG A 3 5.16 -2.52 -4.13
C ARG A 3 6.05 -3.51 -4.91
N PRO A 4 6.58 -4.59 -4.30
CA PRO A 4 7.28 -5.64 -5.05
C PRO A 4 6.44 -6.23 -6.18
N LEU A 5 5.18 -6.60 -5.89
CA LEU A 5 4.27 -7.13 -6.90
C LEU A 5 4.00 -6.10 -8.01
N LEU A 6 3.75 -4.84 -7.66
CA LEU A 6 3.53 -3.77 -8.64
C LEU A 6 4.73 -3.63 -9.60
N ASN A 7 5.96 -3.69 -9.08
CA ASN A 7 7.17 -3.61 -9.90
C ASN A 7 7.45 -4.90 -10.70
N GLU A 8 6.92 -6.05 -10.27
CA GLU A 8 6.99 -7.32 -11.01
C GLU A 8 5.91 -7.40 -12.11
N THR A 9 4.74 -6.81 -11.88
CA THR A 9 3.60 -6.83 -12.79
C THR A 9 3.67 -5.76 -13.88
N PHE A 10 4.19 -4.56 -13.58
CA PHE A 10 4.18 -3.44 -14.51
C PHE A 10 5.60 -3.02 -14.93
N ALA A 11 5.92 -3.18 -16.21
CA ALA A 11 7.14 -2.65 -16.80
C ALA A 11 7.09 -1.10 -16.78
N GLY A 12 7.97 -0.46 -16.00
CA GLY A 12 8.04 1.01 -15.87
C GLY A 12 7.53 1.59 -14.56
N ALA A 13 7.18 0.76 -13.57
CA ALA A 13 6.90 1.21 -12.21
C ALA A 13 8.11 1.95 -11.58
N ALA A 14 7.85 2.95 -10.74
CA ALA A 14 8.89 3.81 -10.18
C ALA A 14 9.87 3.06 -9.24
N ASP A 15 11.04 3.64 -9.01
CA ASP A 15 12.15 3.05 -8.24
C ASP A 15 11.75 2.54 -6.85
N LYS A 16 12.45 1.50 -6.38
CA LYS A 16 12.14 0.74 -5.17
C LYS A 16 12.39 1.58 -3.92
N GLY A 17 11.35 2.22 -3.37
CA GLY A 17 11.48 2.86 -2.06
C GLY A 17 10.19 3.32 -1.37
N GLY A 18 9.14 3.62 -2.12
CA GLY A 18 7.90 4.19 -1.55
C GLY A 18 6.81 3.15 -1.24
N TYR A 19 6.17 3.31 -0.08
CA TYR A 19 4.85 2.71 0.20
C TYR A 19 3.68 3.56 -0.35
N VAL A 20 3.99 4.70 -0.95
CA VAL A 20 3.05 5.60 -1.62
C VAL A 20 3.16 5.38 -3.13
N LEU A 21 2.02 5.40 -3.82
CA LEU A 21 1.96 5.28 -5.27
C LEU A 21 2.48 6.56 -5.93
N SER A 22 3.32 6.38 -6.95
CA SER A 22 3.77 7.44 -7.84
C SER A 22 2.81 7.63 -9.01
N VAL A 23 2.97 8.74 -9.74
CA VAL A 23 2.18 8.98 -10.97
C VAL A 23 2.52 7.94 -12.03
N GLU A 24 3.79 7.55 -12.10
CA GLU A 24 4.31 6.52 -12.99
C GLU A 24 3.65 5.16 -12.75
N ASP A 25 3.45 4.77 -11.47
CA ASP A 25 2.75 3.53 -11.11
C ASP A 25 1.31 3.51 -11.65
N ILE A 26 0.61 4.67 -11.60
CA ILE A 26 -0.76 4.81 -12.09
C ILE A 26 -0.80 4.73 -13.63
N VAL A 27 0.10 5.46 -14.30
CA VAL A 27 0.19 5.45 -15.77
C VAL A 27 0.50 4.05 -16.29
N ALA A 28 1.45 3.35 -15.67
CA ALA A 28 1.80 1.98 -16.04
C ALA A 28 0.62 1.01 -15.84
N SER A 29 -0.10 1.12 -14.72
CA SER A 29 -1.29 0.30 -14.45
C SER A 29 -2.37 0.49 -15.52
N ILE A 30 -2.66 1.73 -15.92
CA ILE A 30 -3.65 2.04 -16.97
C ILE A 30 -3.20 1.53 -18.33
N ALA A 31 -1.92 1.72 -18.68
CA ALA A 31 -1.36 1.22 -19.93
C ALA A 31 -1.50 -0.30 -20.06
N THR A 32 -1.19 -1.04 -18.99
CA THR A 32 -1.37 -2.51 -18.97
C THR A 32 -2.83 -2.91 -19.13
N LEU A 33 -3.79 -2.20 -18.53
CA LEU A 33 -5.22 -2.47 -18.75
C LEU A 33 -5.64 -2.26 -20.21
N VAL A 34 -5.08 -1.25 -20.89
CA VAL A 34 -5.34 -1.00 -22.30
C VAL A 34 -4.77 -2.11 -23.18
N GLU A 35 -3.55 -2.56 -22.92
CA GLU A 35 -2.93 -3.67 -23.65
C GLU A 35 -3.71 -4.98 -23.48
N LEU A 36 -4.13 -5.31 -22.26
CA LEU A 36 -4.99 -6.48 -22.01
C LEU A 36 -6.31 -6.40 -22.78
N ARG A 37 -6.93 -5.20 -22.84
CA ARG A 37 -8.15 -4.99 -23.64
C ARG A 37 -7.89 -5.15 -25.13
N ASN A 38 -6.71 -4.77 -25.61
CA ASN A 38 -6.30 -4.95 -27.01
C ASN A 38 -5.94 -6.41 -27.35
N GLY A 39 -5.99 -7.32 -26.36
CA GLY A 39 -5.66 -8.73 -26.53
C GLY A 39 -4.17 -9.04 -26.39
N HIS A 40 -3.39 -8.08 -25.87
CA HIS A 40 -1.97 -8.28 -25.59
C HIS A 40 -1.76 -8.54 -24.10
N GLY A 41 -1.29 -9.75 -23.77
CA GLY A 41 -1.06 -10.20 -22.40
C GLY A 41 -2.15 -11.15 -21.89
N GLU A 42 -1.96 -11.66 -20.68
CA GLU A 42 -2.89 -12.59 -20.03
C GLU A 42 -3.51 -11.95 -18.79
N VAL A 43 -4.77 -12.29 -18.51
CA VAL A 43 -5.47 -11.84 -17.31
C VAL A 43 -5.03 -12.69 -16.13
N ASP A 44 -4.74 -12.05 -15.00
CA ASP A 44 -4.33 -12.74 -13.78
C ASP A 44 -5.41 -13.68 -13.24
N ASP A 45 -4.97 -14.85 -12.77
CA ASP A 45 -5.79 -15.77 -11.99
C ASP A 45 -5.81 -15.33 -10.51
N ILE A 46 -7.01 -15.05 -9.99
CA ILE A 46 -7.24 -14.62 -8.62
C ILE A 46 -6.91 -15.71 -7.58
N ASP A 47 -6.95 -16.98 -7.99
CA ASP A 47 -6.67 -18.11 -7.12
C ASP A 47 -5.20 -18.53 -7.16
N HIS A 48 -4.39 -17.89 -8.01
CA HIS A 48 -2.97 -18.14 -8.05
C HIS A 48 -2.32 -17.81 -6.70
N LEU A 49 -1.68 -18.81 -6.08
CA LEU A 49 -1.11 -18.67 -4.74
C LEU A 49 0.01 -17.61 -4.67
N GLY A 50 0.67 -17.30 -5.80
CA GLY A 50 1.60 -16.16 -5.88
C GLY A 50 0.94 -14.81 -5.55
N ASN A 51 -0.37 -14.68 -5.81
CA ASN A 51 -1.19 -13.52 -5.47
C ASN A 51 -1.87 -13.65 -4.09
N ARG A 52 -1.65 -14.77 -3.38
CA ARG A 52 -2.21 -15.04 -2.05
C ARG A 52 -1.12 -14.95 -0.98
N ARG A 53 -1.29 -14.02 -0.05
CA ARG A 53 -0.39 -13.85 1.10
C ARG A 53 -1.00 -14.37 2.39
N VAL A 54 -0.26 -15.23 3.09
CA VAL A 54 -0.57 -15.60 4.49
C VAL A 54 -0.03 -14.54 5.45
N ARG A 55 -0.88 -14.08 6.38
CA ARG A 55 -0.48 -13.18 7.48
C ARG A 55 -0.37 -13.99 8.76
N SER A 56 0.79 -13.94 9.41
CA SER A 56 1.00 -14.60 10.70
C SER A 56 0.39 -13.81 11.86
N VAL A 57 0.24 -14.45 13.02
CA VAL A 57 -0.28 -13.81 14.24
C VAL A 57 0.53 -12.56 14.60
N GLY A 58 1.86 -12.60 14.44
CA GLY A 58 2.73 -11.45 14.70
C GLY A 58 2.38 -10.24 13.83
N GLU A 59 2.17 -10.45 12.53
CA GLU A 59 1.79 -9.37 11.60
C GLU A 59 0.41 -8.79 11.94
N LEU A 60 -0.55 -9.64 12.34
CA LEU A 60 -1.88 -9.18 12.76
C LEU A 60 -1.79 -8.32 14.03
N THR A 61 -1.03 -8.78 15.02
CA THR A 61 -0.80 -8.05 16.28
C THR A 61 -0.08 -6.72 16.04
N GLU A 62 0.95 -6.70 15.19
CA GLU A 62 1.68 -5.48 14.83
C GLU A 62 0.74 -4.44 14.21
N ASN A 63 -0.13 -4.86 13.29
CA ASN A 63 -1.11 -3.96 12.67
C ASN A 63 -2.09 -3.37 13.71
N GLN A 64 -2.55 -4.17 14.67
CA GLN A 64 -3.40 -3.68 15.76
C GLN A 64 -2.66 -2.69 16.65
N PHE A 65 -1.42 -3.00 17.01
CA PHE A 65 -0.58 -2.14 17.84
C PHE A 65 -0.32 -0.79 17.16
N ARG A 66 0.02 -0.80 15.87
CA ARG A 66 0.22 0.41 15.05
C ARG A 66 -1.02 1.30 15.04
N SER A 67 -2.21 0.71 14.82
CA SER A 67 -3.46 1.47 14.87
C SER A 67 -3.74 2.03 16.28
N GLY A 68 -3.39 1.28 17.33
CA GLY A 68 -3.50 1.74 18.71
C GLY A 68 -2.63 2.95 18.99
N LEU A 69 -1.35 2.88 18.61
CA LEU A 69 -0.39 3.97 18.77
C LEU A 69 -0.83 5.24 18.02
N ALA A 70 -1.34 5.12 16.80
CA ALA A 70 -1.82 6.28 16.04
C ALA A 70 -2.97 7.02 16.76
N ARG A 71 -3.80 6.32 17.54
CA ARG A 71 -4.86 6.95 18.35
C ARG A 71 -4.28 7.64 19.58
N VAL A 72 -3.32 7.00 20.25
CA VAL A 72 -2.62 7.59 21.40
C VAL A 72 -1.87 8.86 20.98
N GLU A 73 -1.16 8.82 19.86
CA GLU A 73 -0.46 9.98 19.30
C GLU A 73 -1.39 11.17 19.08
N ARG A 74 -2.58 10.94 18.48
CA ARG A 74 -3.59 11.99 18.27
C ARG A 74 -4.07 12.59 19.60
N ALA A 75 -4.43 11.74 20.56
CA ALA A 75 -4.91 12.21 21.87
C ALA A 75 -3.85 13.01 22.63
N VAL A 76 -2.57 12.62 22.52
CA VAL A 76 -1.45 13.36 23.13
C VAL A 76 -1.27 14.72 22.45
N LYS A 77 -1.24 14.76 21.11
CA LYS A 77 -1.11 16.02 20.36
C LYS A 77 -2.24 16.99 20.65
N GLU A 78 -3.48 16.50 20.72
CA GLU A 78 -4.65 17.32 21.06
C GLU A 78 -4.52 17.92 22.47
N ARG A 79 -4.09 17.12 23.46
CA ARG A 79 -3.88 17.63 24.84
C ARG A 79 -2.77 18.67 24.94
N LEU A 80 -1.67 18.49 24.20
CA LEU A 80 -0.58 19.45 24.19
C LEU A 80 -1.03 20.79 23.59
N ASN A 81 -1.75 20.76 22.47
CA ASN A 81 -2.27 21.97 21.82
C ASN A 81 -3.29 22.71 22.71
N GLN A 82 -4.11 21.98 23.48
CA GLN A 82 -5.05 22.57 24.44
C GLN A 82 -4.30 23.33 25.54
N ALA A 83 -3.25 22.72 26.12
CA ALA A 83 -2.45 23.34 27.17
C ALA A 83 -1.70 24.61 26.68
N GLU A 84 -1.22 24.61 25.43
CA GLU A 84 -0.59 25.80 24.83
C GLU A 84 -1.60 26.92 24.54
N SER A 85 -2.86 26.59 24.27
CA SER A 85 -3.90 27.59 23.98
C SER A 85 -4.45 28.27 25.25
N GLU A 86 -4.22 27.68 26.42
CA GLU A 86 -4.67 28.22 27.73
C GLU A 86 -3.64 29.17 28.37
N THR A 87 -2.44 29.31 27.79
CA THR A 87 -1.36 30.20 28.26
C THR A 87 -1.22 31.43 27.37
#